data_AF-A0A7L7VXI5-F1
#
_entry.id   AF-A0A7L7VXI5-F1
#
_cell.length_a   1.000
_cell.length_b   1.000
_cell.length_c   1.000
_cell.angle_alpha   90.00
_cell.angle_beta   90.00
_cell.angle_gamma   90.00
#
_symmetry.space_group_name_H-M   'P 1'
#
loop_
_entity.id
_entity.type
_entity.pdbx_description
1 polymer ?
#
loop_
_entity_poly.entity_id
_entity_poly.type
_entity_poly.pdbx_seq_one_letter_code
_entity_poly.pdbx_strand_id
1 'polypeptide(L)' 'MAGIPGAAIPVGRVAQPEEIARWVWLLTGSGDAGFMTGETITLSGGDVIR' A
#
# COMPACT_ATOMS: atom_id res chain seq x y z
N MET A 1 0.09 1.02 -28.02
CA MET A 1 -0.92 1.58 -27.11
C MET A 1 -0.36 1.48 -25.70
N ALA A 2 0.39 2.49 -25.25
CA ALA A 2 0.95 2.47 -23.89
C ALA A 2 -0.22 2.59 -22.91
N GLY A 3 -0.50 1.50 -22.17
CA GLY A 3 -1.62 1.46 -21.24
C GLY A 3 -1.45 2.52 -20.15
N ILE A 4 -2.56 3.13 -19.75
CA ILE A 4 -2.60 4.11 -18.65
C ILE A 4 -1.98 3.45 -17.40
N PRO A 5 -0.98 4.08 -16.74
CA PRO A 5 -0.40 3.54 -15.51
C PRO A 5 -1.50 3.29 -14.48
N GLY A 6 -1.68 2.03 -14.08
CA GLY A 6 -2.67 1.62 -13.09
C GLY A 6 -3.96 1.00 -13.63
N ALA A 7 -4.12 0.81 -14.95
CA ALA A 7 -5.28 0.12 -15.51
C ALA A 7 -5.52 -1.30 -14.95
N ALA A 8 -4.46 -1.97 -14.47
CA ALA A 8 -4.54 -3.28 -13.83
C ALA A 8 -4.78 -3.21 -12.30
N ILE A 9 -4.65 -2.04 -11.68
CA ILE A 9 -4.82 -1.84 -10.23
C ILE A 9 -6.32 -1.59 -9.98
N PRO A 10 -7.00 -2.36 -9.11
CA PRO A 10 -8.43 -2.12 -8.82
C PRO A 10 -8.78 -0.71 -8.32
N VAL A 11 -7.89 -0.09 -7.55
CA VAL A 11 -8.00 1.33 -7.15
C VAL A 11 -7.89 2.31 -8.34
N GLY A 12 -7.51 1.82 -9.53
CA GLY A 12 -7.53 2.56 -10.79
C GLY A 12 -6.37 3.54 -10.99
N ARG A 13 -5.38 3.53 -10.10
CA ARG A 13 -4.19 4.39 -10.17
C ARG A 13 -3.01 3.82 -9.39
N VAL A 14 -1.84 4.36 -9.68
CA VAL A 14 -0.64 4.14 -8.86
C VAL A 14 -0.75 4.93 -7.55
N ALA A 15 -0.24 4.36 -6.46
CA ALA A 15 -0.13 5.04 -5.18
C ALA A 15 0.86 6.21 -5.25
N GLN A 16 0.56 7.29 -4.54
CA GLN A 16 1.51 8.39 -4.34
C GLN A 16 2.49 8.05 -3.21
N PRO A 17 3.74 8.57 -3.25
CA PRO A 17 4.75 8.30 -2.23
C PRO A 17 4.26 8.58 -0.79
N GLU A 18 3.48 9.63 -0.59
CA GLU A 18 2.95 10.04 0.72
C GLU A 18 1.99 8.99 1.29
N GLU A 19 1.28 8.27 0.42
CA GLU A 19 0.38 7.19 0.84
C GLU A 19 1.18 6.02 1.41
N ILE A 20 2.32 5.70 0.81
CA ILE A 20 3.22 4.65 1.30
C ILE A 20 3.92 5.10 2.59
N ALA A 21 4.41 6.34 2.64
CA ALA A 21 5.09 6.90 3.80
C ALA A 21 4.19 6.89 5.06
N ARG A 22 2.89 7.16 4.92
CA ARG A 22 1.93 7.07 6.04
C ARG A 22 1.83 5.66 6.60
N TRP A 23 1.83 4.64 5.76
CA TRP A 23 1.85 3.25 6.21
C TRP A 23 3.16 2.90 6.93
N VAL A 24 4.30 3.34 6.40
CA VAL A 24 5.59 3.15 7.08
C VAL A 24 5.59 3.80 8.46
N TRP A 25 5.10 5.05 8.57
CA TRP A 25 4.98 5.73 9.86
C TRP A 25 4.05 4.99 10.83
N LEU A 26 2.89 4.53 10.35
CA LEU A 26 1.96 3.74 11.16
C LEU A 26 2.65 2.50 11.75
N LEU A 27 3.41 1.76 10.95
CA LEU A 27 4.03 0.50 11.38
C LEU A 27 5.27 0.67 12.25
N THR A 28 5.96 1.81 12.17
CA THR A 28 7.30 1.94 12.77
C THR A 28 7.39 3.01 13.86
N GLY A 29 6.68 4.13 13.72
CA GLY A 29 6.89 5.31 14.56
C GLY A 29 5.65 5.85 15.26
N SER A 30 4.44 5.47 14.82
CA SER A 30 3.19 5.96 15.41
C SER A 30 2.92 5.45 16.83
N GLY A 31 3.45 4.27 17.18
CA GLY A 31 3.10 3.54 18.41
C GLY A 31 1.83 2.68 18.30
N ASP A 32 1.05 2.83 17.22
CA ASP A 32 -0.24 2.14 17.05
C ASP A 32 -0.08 0.66 16.65
N ALA A 33 1.06 0.29 16.08
CA ALA A 33 1.35 -1.08 15.63
C ALA A 33 1.99 -1.97 16.71
N GLY A 34 1.91 -1.59 18.00
CA GLY A 34 2.67 -2.23 19.09
C GLY A 34 2.38 -3.72 19.35
N PHE A 35 1.27 -4.25 18.82
CA PHE A 35 0.92 -5.68 18.93
C PHE A 35 1.24 -6.49 17.66
N MET A 36 1.81 -5.87 16.62
CA MET A 36 2.14 -6.53 15.36
C MET A 36 3.58 -7.03 15.39
N THR A 37 3.81 -8.29 15.00
CA THR A 37 5.16 -8.87 14.87
C THR A 37 5.17 -9.99 13.84
N GLY A 38 6.25 -10.09 13.05
CA GLY A 38 6.41 -11.14 12.03
C GLY A 38 5.46 -11.06 10.83
N GLU A 39 4.62 -10.02 10.76
CA GLU A 39 3.61 -9.86 9.71
C GLU A 39 4.17 -9.24 8.43
N THR A 40 3.61 -9.65 7.29
CA THR A 40 3.83 -9.00 5.98
C THR A 40 2.55 -8.30 5.54
N ILE A 41 2.60 -6.98 5.37
CA ILE A 41 1.45 -6.17 4.91
C ILE A 41 1.60 -5.87 3.43
N THR A 42 0.58 -6.20 2.64
CA THR A 42 0.56 -5.95 1.19
C THR A 42 -0.25 -4.69 0.87
N LEU A 43 0.42 -3.68 0.30
CA LEU A 43 -0.17 -2.41 -0.14
C LEU A 43 -0.22 -2.35 -1.67
N SER A 44 -1.19 -3.02 -2.27
CA SER A 44 -1.21 -3.28 -3.72
C SER A 44 -2.34 -2.58 -4.49
N GLY A 45 -3.15 -1.75 -3.82
CA GLY A 45 -4.33 -1.13 -4.44
C GLY A 45 -5.36 -2.15 -4.94
N GLY A 46 -5.39 -3.35 -4.36
CA GLY A 46 -6.31 -4.44 -4.69
C GLY A 46 -5.76 -5.47 -5.70
N ASP A 47 -4.57 -5.26 -6.25
CA ASP A 47 -3.95 -6.10 -7.30
C ASP A 47 -3.87 -7.61 -6.93
N VAL A 48 -3.75 -7.92 -5.64
CA VAL A 48 -3.58 -9.30 -5.16
C VAL A 48 -4.89 -10.02 -4.77
N ILE A 49 -6.05 -9.34 -4.80
CA ILE A 49 -7.35 -9.87 -4.34
C ILE A 49 -8.39 -9.84 -5.48
N ARG A 50 -7.94 -9.97 -6.73
CA ARG A 50 -8.84 -9.91 -7.90
C ARG A 50 -9.90 -11.00 -7.89
#